data_AF-J9GFS1-F1
#
_entry.id   AF-J9GFS1-F1
#
_cell.length_a   1.000
_cell.length_b   1.000
_cell.length_c   1.000
_cell.angle_alpha   90.00
_cell.angle_beta   90.00
_cell.angle_gamma   90.00
#
_symmetry.space_group_name_H-M   'P 1'
#
loop_
_entity.id
_entity.type
_entity.pdbx_description
1 polymer ?
#
loop_
_entity_poly.entity_id
_entity_poly.type
_entity_poly.pdbx_seq_one_letter_code
_entity_poly.pdbx_strand_id
1 'polypeptide(L)'
;WKDSEGPVRMVMSWVDALIFALVAVYFINLFLFQNYVIPSSSLEKSLLTGDYLAVSKVSYGPRIPQTPLTMPLTQHTMPVFNCKSYIEWPHWDYRRVKGLGHVELNDIVVFNYPAGDSILSNEAYQAQDYYQMVYNTGESLLMQQHPDINLATMTLLQQRDFFSKAYALGRNYLVQNQAVYGVIDSRPTDRRENYVKRCVGLPGQMLQIKNKIVYLDGKPNKEPENVQYTYFIKWRGVTASELLGQRYDDLRKELNISEEDVQSLSYLHGADIERGLILN
;
A
#
# COMPACT_ATOMS: atom_id res chain seq x y z
N TRP A 1 13.72 -38.95 20.95
CA TRP A 1 12.33 -39.09 21.44
C TRP A 1 11.61 -40.31 20.88
N LYS A 2 12.01 -40.85 19.71
CA LYS A 2 11.35 -42.02 19.13
C LYS A 2 11.48 -43.28 20.02
N ASP A 3 12.52 -43.35 20.85
CA ASP A 3 12.78 -44.47 21.78
C ASP A 3 12.41 -44.15 23.25
N SER A 4 11.76 -43.01 23.53
CA SER A 4 11.31 -42.68 24.90
C SER A 4 9.93 -43.27 25.20
N GLU A 5 9.67 -43.65 26.46
CA GLU A 5 8.40 -44.26 26.89
C GLU A 5 7.41 -43.23 27.48
N GLY A 6 6.12 -43.61 27.45
CA GLY A 6 5.06 -42.91 28.17
C GLY A 6 4.75 -41.48 27.65
N PRO A 7 4.50 -40.51 28.55
CA PRO A 7 3.97 -39.18 28.19
C PRO A 7 4.92 -38.37 27.30
N VAL A 8 6.24 -38.58 27.39
CA VAL A 8 7.24 -37.87 26.57
C VAL A 8 7.09 -38.19 25.09
N ARG A 9 6.82 -39.46 24.74
CA ARG A 9 6.58 -39.87 23.34
C ARG A 9 5.29 -39.28 22.79
N MET A 10 4.24 -39.24 23.61
CA MET A 10 2.97 -38.64 23.23
C MET A 10 3.15 -37.14 22.95
N VAL A 11 3.75 -36.39 23.89
CA VAL A 11 4.01 -34.95 23.73
C VAL A 11 4.90 -34.70 22.51
N MET A 12 6.01 -35.43 22.35
CA MET A 12 6.92 -35.25 21.22
C MET A 12 6.29 -35.61 19.88
N SER A 13 5.36 -36.57 19.82
CA SER A 13 4.60 -36.87 18.59
C SER A 13 3.66 -35.74 18.17
N TRP A 14 3.00 -35.09 19.14
CA TRP A 14 2.18 -33.91 18.88
C TRP A 14 3.03 -32.71 18.44
N VAL A 15 4.20 -32.53 19.05
CA VAL A 15 5.18 -31.51 18.65
C VAL A 15 5.66 -31.76 17.21
N ASP A 16 6.02 -32.99 16.86
CA ASP A 16 6.46 -33.35 15.50
C ASP A 16 5.35 -33.11 14.47
N ALA A 17 4.11 -33.51 14.77
CA ALA A 17 2.95 -33.25 13.91
C ALA A 17 2.69 -31.75 13.72
N LEU A 18 2.82 -30.95 14.79
CA LEU A 18 2.65 -29.50 14.74
C LEU A 18 3.74 -28.84 13.92
N ILE A 19 5.01 -29.23 14.10
CA ILE A 19 6.13 -28.74 13.30
C ILE A 19 5.92 -29.07 11.83
N PHE A 20 5.54 -30.32 11.52
CA PHE A 20 5.25 -30.74 10.14
C PHE A 20 4.12 -29.91 9.53
N ALA A 21 3.02 -29.69 10.25
CA ALA A 21 1.92 -28.86 9.79
C ALA A 21 2.35 -27.41 9.54
N LEU A 22 3.15 -26.81 10.44
CA LEU A 22 3.68 -25.45 10.26
C LEU A 22 4.58 -25.34 9.03
N VAL A 23 5.44 -26.33 8.80
CA VAL A 23 6.31 -26.37 7.61
C VAL A 23 5.47 -26.50 6.35
N ALA A 24 4.51 -27.44 6.32
CA ALA A 24 3.63 -27.61 5.16
C ALA A 24 2.83 -26.32 4.85
N VAL A 25 2.24 -25.70 5.87
CA VAL A 25 1.51 -24.42 5.74
C VAL A 25 2.45 -23.31 5.26
N TYR A 26 3.68 -23.24 5.76
CA TYR A 26 4.68 -22.30 5.27
C TYR A 26 4.93 -22.47 3.77
N PHE A 27 5.18 -23.69 3.28
CA PHE A 27 5.41 -23.95 1.86
C PHE A 27 4.18 -23.66 0.97
N ILE A 28 2.97 -24.03 1.44
CA ILE A 28 1.72 -23.74 0.74
C ILE A 28 1.53 -22.23 0.61
N ASN A 29 1.69 -21.49 1.71
CA ASN A 29 1.56 -20.04 1.72
C ASN A 29 2.65 -19.35 0.90
N LEU A 30 3.84 -19.93 0.83
CA LEU A 30 4.94 -19.39 0.05
C LEU A 30 4.71 -19.55 -1.46
N PHE A 31 4.26 -20.73 -1.90
CA PHE A 31 4.29 -21.11 -3.32
C PHE A 31 2.93 -21.26 -4.01
N LEU A 32 1.85 -21.62 -3.30
CA LEU A 32 0.59 -21.98 -3.94
C LEU A 32 -0.43 -20.85 -3.90
N PHE A 33 -0.90 -20.51 -2.71
CA PHE A 33 -1.87 -19.45 -2.51
C PHE A 33 -1.69 -18.81 -1.14
N GLN A 34 -2.17 -17.58 -0.98
CA GLN A 34 -2.21 -16.91 0.31
C GLN A 34 -3.55 -16.25 0.50
N ASN A 35 -4.08 -16.35 1.71
CA ASN A 35 -5.29 -15.65 2.10
C ASN A 35 -4.93 -14.23 2.52
N TYR A 36 -5.60 -13.25 1.92
CA TYR A 36 -5.48 -11.84 2.28
C TYR A 36 -6.83 -11.34 2.78
N VAL A 37 -6.82 -10.56 3.85
CA VAL A 37 -7.99 -9.83 4.34
C VAL A 37 -7.93 -8.43 3.75
N ILE A 38 -9.05 -7.92 3.25
CA ILE A 38 -9.14 -6.57 2.70
C ILE A 38 -9.26 -5.58 3.85
N PRO A 39 -8.25 -4.71 4.07
CA PRO A 39 -8.23 -3.82 5.22
C PRO A 39 -8.94 -2.48 4.95
N SER A 40 -9.18 -2.12 3.69
CA SER A 40 -9.68 -0.80 3.31
C SER A 40 -10.82 -0.85 2.29
N SER A 41 -11.61 0.22 2.26
CA SER A 41 -12.80 0.39 1.40
C SER A 41 -12.47 0.78 -0.03
N SER A 42 -11.19 0.82 -0.43
CA SER A 42 -10.82 1.27 -1.78
C SER A 42 -11.35 0.39 -2.93
N LEU A 43 -11.88 -0.81 -2.65
CA LEU A 43 -12.62 -1.67 -3.59
C LEU A 43 -14.09 -1.91 -3.17
N GLU A 44 -14.63 -1.05 -2.31
CA GLU A 44 -15.98 -1.16 -1.76
C GLU A 44 -17.01 -1.31 -2.89
N LYS A 45 -18.01 -2.17 -2.68
CA LYS A 45 -18.99 -2.70 -3.67
C LYS A 45 -18.50 -3.76 -4.65
N SER A 46 -17.20 -3.91 -4.90
CA SER A 46 -16.65 -5.14 -5.53
C SER A 46 -16.22 -6.15 -4.47
N LEU A 47 -15.50 -5.66 -3.45
CA LEU A 47 -15.02 -6.43 -2.32
C LEU A 47 -15.16 -5.57 -1.06
N LEU A 48 -15.79 -6.11 -0.04
CA LEU A 48 -16.08 -5.39 1.19
C LEU A 48 -14.90 -5.48 2.15
N THR A 49 -14.75 -4.46 3.01
CA THR A 49 -13.78 -4.49 4.11
C THR A 49 -14.07 -5.71 4.98
N GLY A 50 -13.04 -6.53 5.21
CA GLY A 50 -13.15 -7.79 5.94
C GLY A 50 -13.34 -9.05 5.08
N ASP A 51 -13.51 -8.91 3.75
CA ASP A 51 -13.54 -10.06 2.85
C ASP A 51 -12.18 -10.77 2.80
N TYR A 52 -12.23 -12.09 2.64
CA TYR A 52 -11.05 -12.96 2.50
C TYR A 52 -10.84 -13.33 1.03
N LEU A 53 -9.68 -12.97 0.50
CA LEU A 53 -9.26 -13.31 -0.86
C LEU A 53 -8.28 -14.47 -0.83
N ALA A 54 -8.61 -15.56 -1.53
CA ALA A 54 -7.66 -16.62 -1.84
C ALA A 54 -6.87 -16.25 -3.11
N VAL A 55 -5.64 -15.78 -2.94
CA VAL A 55 -4.81 -15.28 -4.05
C VAL A 55 -3.89 -16.38 -4.56
N SER A 56 -4.07 -16.76 -5.82
CA SER A 56 -3.19 -17.72 -6.50
C SER A 56 -1.81 -17.10 -6.79
N LYS A 57 -0.76 -17.70 -6.21
CA LYS A 57 0.64 -17.34 -6.52
C LYS A 57 1.16 -18.06 -7.77
N VAL A 58 0.52 -19.16 -8.14
CA VAL A 58 0.91 -19.99 -9.30
C VAL A 58 0.57 -19.29 -10.62
N SER A 59 -0.54 -18.54 -10.66
CA SER A 59 -0.99 -17.86 -11.88
C SER A 59 0.08 -16.89 -12.42
N TYR A 60 0.66 -16.05 -11.56
CA TYR A 60 1.68 -15.07 -11.96
C TYR A 60 3.13 -15.55 -11.73
N GLY A 61 3.30 -16.71 -11.10
CA GLY A 61 4.61 -17.29 -10.82
C GLY A 61 5.02 -17.08 -9.36
N PRO A 62 5.28 -18.16 -8.61
CA PRO A 62 5.69 -18.04 -7.23
C PRO A 62 7.02 -17.28 -7.08
N ARG A 63 7.12 -16.47 -6.03
CA ARG A 63 8.36 -15.75 -5.69
C ARG A 63 9.27 -16.66 -4.89
N ILE A 64 10.56 -16.59 -5.19
CA ILE A 64 11.59 -17.15 -4.31
C ILE A 64 11.70 -16.18 -3.12
N PRO A 65 11.65 -16.66 -1.86
CA PRO A 65 11.73 -15.80 -0.69
C PRO A 65 13.06 -15.06 -0.68
N GLN A 66 13.04 -13.75 -0.46
CA GLN A 66 14.28 -13.00 -0.24
C GLN A 66 14.78 -13.21 1.19
N THR A 67 13.84 -13.42 2.12
CA THR A 67 14.08 -13.66 3.55
C THR A 67 13.60 -15.08 3.92
N PRO A 68 14.40 -16.13 3.66
CA PRO A 68 13.99 -17.51 3.89
C PRO A 68 13.78 -17.82 5.38
N LEU A 69 14.53 -17.17 6.26
CA LEU A 69 14.40 -17.31 7.71
C LEU A 69 13.43 -16.26 8.26
N THR A 70 12.18 -16.69 8.43
CA THR A 70 11.10 -15.87 8.95
C THR A 70 10.18 -16.68 9.84
N MET A 71 9.57 -16.01 10.80
CA MET A 71 8.48 -16.59 11.58
C MET A 71 7.26 -16.79 10.67
N PRO A 72 6.67 -18.00 10.61
CA PRO A 72 5.44 -18.22 9.84
C PRO A 72 4.31 -17.37 10.41
N LEU A 73 3.36 -16.99 9.55
CA LEU A 73 2.15 -16.21 9.91
C LEU A 73 2.41 -14.76 10.39
N THR A 74 3.61 -14.22 10.19
CA THR A 74 3.94 -12.83 10.53
C THR A 74 4.38 -12.06 9.29
N GLN A 75 3.98 -10.79 9.19
CA GLN A 75 4.32 -9.95 8.02
C GLN A 75 5.73 -9.35 8.18
N HIS A 76 5.90 -8.40 9.10
CA HIS A 76 7.17 -7.67 9.31
C HIS A 76 7.60 -7.56 10.78
N THR A 77 6.65 -7.62 11.73
CA THR A 77 6.92 -7.49 13.17
C THR A 77 6.35 -8.67 13.95
N MET A 78 7.05 -9.08 15.01
CA MET A 78 6.61 -10.12 15.93
C MET A 78 5.47 -9.60 16.83
N PRO A 79 4.36 -10.34 16.99
CA PRO A 79 3.18 -9.88 17.73
C PRO A 79 3.41 -9.64 19.23
N VAL A 80 4.52 -10.13 19.80
CA VAL A 80 4.82 -10.03 21.24
C VAL A 80 6.05 -9.16 21.54
N PHE A 81 7.05 -9.15 20.66
CA PHE A 81 8.37 -8.61 20.98
C PHE A 81 8.73 -7.32 20.22
N ASN A 82 7.79 -6.73 19.47
CA ASN A 82 7.97 -5.56 18.60
C ASN A 82 9.31 -5.55 17.82
N CYS A 83 9.81 -6.74 17.49
CA CYS A 83 11.06 -6.94 16.78
C CYS A 83 10.78 -7.47 15.38
N LYS A 84 11.75 -7.32 14.47
CA LYS A 84 11.63 -7.81 13.08
C LYS A 84 11.28 -9.30 13.09
N SER A 85 10.30 -9.71 12.28
CA SER A 85 9.85 -11.10 12.20
C SER A 85 10.73 -12.00 11.31
N TYR A 86 11.79 -11.43 10.75
CA TYR A 86 12.73 -12.06 9.83
C TYR A 86 14.17 -11.67 10.20
N ILE A 87 15.11 -12.52 9.77
CA ILE A 87 16.55 -12.25 9.88
C ILE A 87 17.02 -11.63 8.57
N GLU A 88 17.89 -10.62 8.64
CA GLU A 88 18.43 -9.94 7.46
C GLU A 88 19.42 -10.79 6.66
N TRP A 89 20.03 -11.80 7.28
CA TRP A 89 20.91 -12.76 6.64
C TRP A 89 20.46 -14.19 6.92
N PRO A 90 20.39 -15.08 5.91
CA PRO A 90 20.75 -14.87 4.51
C PRO A 90 19.68 -14.08 3.73
N HIS A 91 20.11 -13.19 2.84
CA HIS A 91 19.25 -12.45 1.90
C HIS A 91 19.46 -12.97 0.48
N TRP A 92 18.39 -13.26 -0.24
CA TRP A 92 18.45 -13.69 -1.64
C TRP A 92 17.91 -12.62 -2.59
N ASP A 93 18.51 -12.58 -3.79
CA ASP A 93 18.04 -11.71 -4.86
C ASP A 93 16.60 -12.03 -5.26
N TYR A 94 15.84 -10.99 -5.59
CA TYR A 94 14.47 -11.14 -6.06
C TYR A 94 14.45 -11.97 -7.33
N ARG A 95 13.79 -13.13 -7.24
CA ARG A 95 13.57 -14.04 -8.36
C ARG A 95 12.15 -14.57 -8.31
N ARG A 96 11.56 -14.74 -9.49
CA ARG A 96 10.23 -15.31 -9.64
C ARG A 96 10.28 -16.45 -10.65
N VAL A 97 9.62 -17.56 -10.31
CA VAL A 97 9.44 -18.67 -11.24
C VAL A 97 8.42 -18.27 -12.29
N LYS A 98 8.50 -18.81 -13.51
CA LYS A 98 7.51 -18.54 -14.54
C LYS A 98 6.11 -19.00 -14.06
N GLY A 99 5.13 -18.11 -14.15
CA GLY A 99 3.73 -18.43 -13.84
C GLY A 99 3.08 -19.32 -14.90
N LEU A 100 1.97 -19.95 -14.51
CA LEU A 100 1.15 -20.74 -15.44
C LEU A 100 0.18 -19.90 -16.27
N GLY A 101 -0.08 -18.65 -15.86
CA GLY A 101 -1.02 -17.74 -16.51
C GLY A 101 -0.44 -16.35 -16.75
N HIS A 102 -1.30 -15.45 -17.19
CA HIS A 102 -1.02 -14.03 -17.39
C HIS A 102 -2.15 -13.20 -16.78
N VAL A 103 -1.85 -11.95 -16.43
CA VAL A 103 -2.86 -11.01 -15.93
C VAL A 103 -3.69 -10.53 -17.10
N GLU A 104 -5.00 -10.59 -16.95
CA GLU A 104 -5.96 -10.11 -17.93
C GLU A 104 -6.57 -8.77 -17.50
N LEU A 105 -7.23 -8.09 -18.44
CA LEU A 105 -7.98 -6.88 -18.11
C LEU A 105 -9.12 -7.23 -17.15
N ASN A 106 -9.31 -6.36 -16.16
CA ASN A 106 -10.28 -6.44 -15.07
C ASN A 106 -9.99 -7.48 -13.98
N ASP A 107 -8.88 -8.21 -14.05
CA ASP A 107 -8.45 -9.08 -12.96
C ASP A 107 -8.24 -8.30 -11.66
N ILE A 108 -8.63 -8.89 -10.54
CA ILE A 108 -8.22 -8.41 -9.22
C ILE A 108 -6.82 -8.93 -8.94
N VAL A 109 -5.87 -8.02 -8.85
CA VAL A 109 -4.45 -8.32 -8.67
C VAL A 109 -3.97 -7.88 -7.28
N VAL A 110 -3.10 -8.70 -6.70
CA VAL A 110 -2.39 -8.39 -5.46
C VAL A 110 -0.92 -8.18 -5.77
N PHE A 111 -0.39 -7.01 -5.41
CA PHE A 111 0.99 -6.63 -5.68
C PHE A 111 1.56 -5.84 -4.51
N ASN A 112 2.88 -5.70 -4.45
CA ASN A 112 3.48 -4.89 -3.39
C ASN A 112 3.25 -3.42 -3.63
N TYR A 113 2.96 -2.68 -2.57
CA TYR A 113 2.86 -1.24 -2.63
C TYR A 113 4.17 -0.64 -3.19
N PRO A 114 4.14 0.05 -4.35
CA PRO A 114 5.37 0.46 -5.04
C PRO A 114 6.25 1.40 -4.21
N ALA A 115 5.63 2.32 -3.48
CA ALA A 115 6.33 3.31 -2.64
C ALA A 115 6.76 2.77 -1.27
N GLY A 116 6.44 1.50 -0.94
CA GLY A 116 6.91 0.82 0.27
C GLY A 116 8.33 0.26 0.16
N ASP A 117 9.11 0.71 -0.82
CA ASP A 117 10.49 0.27 -1.01
C ASP A 117 11.48 0.94 -0.07
N SER A 118 11.17 2.17 0.35
CA SER A 118 11.97 3.02 1.22
C SER A 118 11.16 3.37 2.46
N ILE A 119 11.80 3.31 3.62
CA ILE A 119 11.20 3.66 4.91
C ILE A 119 12.14 4.56 5.70
N LEU A 120 11.59 5.25 6.69
CA LEU A 120 12.34 5.94 7.72
C LEU A 120 12.52 4.99 8.91
N SER A 121 13.74 4.82 9.40
CA SER A 121 14.04 3.79 10.41
C SER A 121 13.40 4.08 11.77
N ASN A 122 13.03 5.33 12.07
CA ASN A 122 12.29 5.66 13.28
C ASN A 122 10.86 5.11 13.23
N GLU A 123 10.49 4.30 14.22
CA GLU A 123 9.19 3.64 14.36
C GLU A 123 7.99 4.60 14.20
N ALA A 124 8.12 5.85 14.66
CA ALA A 124 7.06 6.85 14.54
C ALA A 124 6.69 7.19 13.08
N TYR A 125 7.59 6.93 12.12
CA TYR A 125 7.43 7.27 10.71
C TYR A 125 7.41 6.05 9.78
N GLN A 126 7.64 4.83 10.29
CA GLN A 126 7.67 3.61 9.47
C GLN A 126 6.33 3.26 8.79
N ALA A 127 5.21 3.75 9.33
CA ALA A 127 3.87 3.57 8.75
C ALA A 127 3.53 4.62 7.68
N GLN A 128 4.34 5.68 7.55
CA GLN A 128 4.12 6.76 6.60
C GLN A 128 4.78 6.44 5.27
N ASP A 129 4.19 6.94 4.18
CA ASP A 129 4.79 6.85 2.86
C ASP A 129 6.01 7.78 2.77
N TYR A 130 7.19 7.19 2.53
CA TYR A 130 8.45 7.91 2.44
C TYR A 130 8.44 8.98 1.34
N TYR A 131 7.92 8.67 0.15
CA TYR A 131 7.92 9.61 -0.97
C TYR A 131 6.97 10.77 -0.71
N GLN A 132 5.79 10.49 -0.15
CA GLN A 132 4.84 11.53 0.23
C GLN A 132 5.45 12.47 1.27
N MET A 133 6.14 11.94 2.28
CA MET A 133 6.84 12.76 3.27
C MET A 133 7.91 13.65 2.63
N VAL A 134 8.71 13.08 1.72
CA VAL A 134 9.74 13.82 0.98
C VAL A 134 9.12 14.95 0.15
N TYR A 135 8.09 14.66 -0.65
CA TYR A 135 7.43 15.68 -1.47
C TYR A 135 6.79 16.75 -0.60
N ASN A 136 5.95 16.38 0.38
CA ASN A 136 5.28 17.35 1.27
C ASN A 136 6.28 18.28 1.98
N THR A 137 7.37 17.72 2.51
CA THR A 137 8.42 18.50 3.19
C THR A 137 9.12 19.43 2.21
N GLY A 138 9.51 18.92 1.04
CA GLY A 138 10.20 19.69 0.01
C GLY A 138 9.36 20.82 -0.57
N GLU A 139 8.09 20.56 -0.83
CA GLU A 139 7.12 21.55 -1.30
C GLU A 139 6.91 22.65 -0.26
N SER A 140 6.72 22.29 1.02
CA SER A 140 6.59 23.26 2.11
C SER A 140 7.82 24.18 2.20
N LEU A 141 9.03 23.62 2.11
CA LEU A 141 10.28 24.39 2.12
C LEU A 141 10.41 25.30 0.89
N LEU A 142 10.06 24.81 -0.30
CA LEU A 142 10.11 25.61 -1.53
C LEU A 142 9.10 26.76 -1.50
N MET A 143 7.89 26.51 -1.02
CA MET A 143 6.86 27.55 -0.89
C MET A 143 7.23 28.59 0.17
N GLN A 144 7.95 28.22 1.23
CA GLN A 144 8.50 29.19 2.18
C GLN A 144 9.57 30.08 1.56
N GLN A 145 10.42 29.52 0.69
CA GLN A 145 11.47 30.27 -0.02
C GLN A 145 10.89 31.14 -1.15
N HIS A 146 9.80 30.69 -1.76
CA HIS A 146 9.17 31.31 -2.92
C HIS A 146 7.64 31.30 -2.75
N PRO A 147 7.09 32.23 -1.95
CA PRO A 147 5.66 32.26 -1.63
C PRO A 147 4.76 32.54 -2.85
N ASP A 148 5.31 33.13 -3.91
CA ASP A 148 4.57 33.47 -5.14
C ASP A 148 4.46 32.31 -6.14
N ILE A 149 4.95 31.11 -5.81
CA ILE A 149 4.86 29.95 -6.69
C ILE A 149 3.39 29.54 -6.87
N ASN A 150 2.94 29.55 -8.12
CA ASN A 150 1.64 29.00 -8.51
C ASN A 150 1.82 27.94 -9.61
N LEU A 151 1.77 26.66 -9.22
CA LEU A 151 1.92 25.51 -10.11
C LEU A 151 0.91 25.49 -11.26
N ALA A 152 -0.31 26.02 -11.06
CA ALA A 152 -1.36 26.03 -12.07
C ALA A 152 -1.02 26.90 -13.27
N THR A 153 -0.14 27.90 -13.09
CA THR A 153 0.32 28.80 -14.16
C THR A 153 1.56 28.27 -14.89
N MET A 154 2.17 27.21 -14.38
CA MET A 154 3.41 26.65 -14.91
C MET A 154 3.16 25.66 -16.05
N THR A 155 4.08 25.62 -17.01
CA THR A 155 4.12 24.56 -18.03
C THR A 155 4.43 23.20 -17.40
N LEU A 156 4.08 22.10 -18.08
CA LEU A 156 4.36 20.73 -17.58
C LEU A 156 5.84 20.49 -17.27
N LEU A 157 6.74 21.07 -18.08
CA LEU A 157 8.18 20.96 -17.86
C LEU A 157 8.60 21.68 -16.58
N GLN A 158 8.07 22.89 -16.35
CA GLN A 158 8.32 23.65 -15.13
C GLN A 158 7.75 22.96 -13.89
N GLN A 159 6.56 22.38 -13.98
CA GLN A 159 5.97 21.60 -12.88
C GLN A 159 6.84 20.39 -12.54
N ARG A 160 7.32 19.64 -13.55
CA ARG A 160 8.22 18.51 -13.35
C ARG A 160 9.52 18.94 -12.67
N ASP A 161 10.10 20.05 -13.10
CA ASP A 161 11.32 20.60 -12.51
C ASP A 161 11.09 21.07 -11.07
N PHE A 162 9.92 21.65 -10.77
CA PHE A 162 9.51 21.98 -9.40
C PHE A 162 9.47 20.73 -8.52
N PHE A 163 8.75 19.68 -8.93
CA PHE A 163 8.67 18.45 -8.14
C PHE A 163 10.02 17.75 -7.99
N SER A 164 10.88 17.82 -9.00
CA SER A 164 12.25 17.29 -8.91
C SER A 164 13.07 18.03 -7.84
N LYS A 165 12.94 19.37 -7.76
CA LYS A 165 13.57 20.18 -6.71
C LYS A 165 12.97 19.91 -5.34
N ALA A 166 11.63 19.81 -5.25
CA ALA A 166 10.92 19.50 -4.02
C ALA A 166 11.43 18.16 -3.45
N TYR A 167 11.48 17.12 -4.28
CA TYR A 167 11.99 15.82 -3.87
C TYR A 167 13.43 15.90 -3.32
N ALA A 168 14.33 16.58 -4.03
CA ALA A 168 15.72 16.71 -3.60
C ALA A 168 15.84 17.46 -2.26
N LEU A 169 15.10 18.56 -2.09
CA LEU A 169 15.11 19.35 -0.85
C LEU A 169 14.50 18.58 0.33
N GLY A 170 13.35 17.95 0.14
CA GLY A 170 12.69 17.15 1.16
C GLY A 170 13.57 15.98 1.60
N ARG A 171 14.18 15.26 0.66
CA ARG A 171 15.11 14.18 0.98
C ARG A 171 16.31 14.68 1.78
N ASN A 172 16.91 15.80 1.37
CA ASN A 172 18.04 16.39 2.09
C ASN A 172 17.65 16.81 3.52
N TYR A 173 16.45 17.38 3.70
CA TYR A 173 15.94 17.73 5.01
C TYR A 173 15.79 16.51 5.91
N LEU A 174 15.19 15.42 5.43
CA LEU A 174 15.06 14.17 6.19
C LEU A 174 16.43 13.60 6.58
N VAL A 175 17.40 13.60 5.66
CA VAL A 175 18.78 13.12 5.91
C VAL A 175 19.52 14.00 6.92
N GLN A 176 19.32 15.32 6.90
CA GLN A 176 19.93 16.22 7.89
C GLN A 176 19.29 16.06 9.28
N ASN A 177 18.02 15.66 9.34
CA ASN A 177 17.25 15.50 10.57
C ASN A 177 17.11 14.02 10.96
N GLN A 178 18.15 13.21 10.75
CA GLN A 178 18.18 11.79 11.12
C GLN A 178 17.91 11.54 12.62
N ALA A 179 18.20 12.49 13.50
CA ALA A 179 17.85 12.38 14.92
C ALA A 179 16.33 12.30 15.15
N VAL A 180 15.53 12.88 14.24
CA VAL A 180 14.06 12.88 14.30
C VAL A 180 13.51 11.72 13.47
N TYR A 181 13.96 11.57 12.23
CA TYR A 181 13.35 10.63 11.27
C TYR A 181 14.02 9.25 11.24
N GLY A 182 15.20 9.11 11.84
CA GLY A 182 16.05 7.96 11.61
C GLY A 182 16.72 7.99 10.23
N VAL A 183 17.37 6.89 9.87
CA VAL A 183 18.01 6.73 8.56
C VAL A 183 17.02 6.26 7.50
N ILE A 184 17.30 6.56 6.24
CA ILE A 184 16.55 5.98 5.12
C ILE A 184 16.98 4.53 4.99
N ASP A 185 16.03 3.61 5.16
CA ASP A 185 16.23 2.17 5.06
C ASP A 185 15.24 1.59 4.04
N SER A 186 15.30 0.28 3.78
CA SER A 186 14.45 -0.40 2.82
C SER A 186 13.90 -1.70 3.36
N ARG A 187 12.73 -2.10 2.87
CA ARG A 187 12.15 -3.41 3.18
C ARG A 187 12.37 -4.38 2.02
N PRO A 188 12.72 -5.65 2.30
CA PRO A 188 12.79 -6.68 1.27
C PRO A 188 11.41 -6.88 0.66
N THR A 189 11.35 -7.24 -0.62
CA THR A 189 10.12 -7.24 -1.44
C THR A 189 9.03 -8.14 -0.87
N ASP A 190 9.42 -9.25 -0.23
CA ASP A 190 8.52 -10.19 0.42
C ASP A 190 7.96 -9.69 1.77
N ARG A 191 8.46 -8.56 2.30
CA ARG A 191 8.00 -7.90 3.53
C ARG A 191 7.28 -6.58 3.32
N ARG A 192 7.20 -6.11 2.08
CA ARG A 192 6.44 -4.91 1.75
C ARG A 192 4.94 -5.14 1.89
N GLU A 193 4.22 -4.07 2.12
CA GLU A 193 2.77 -4.00 2.11
C GLU A 193 2.22 -4.52 0.78
N ASN A 194 1.02 -5.11 0.81
CA ASN A 194 0.34 -5.62 -0.37
C ASN A 194 -0.90 -4.77 -0.62
N TYR A 195 -1.12 -4.41 -1.88
CA TYR A 195 -2.29 -3.70 -2.36
C TYR A 195 -3.10 -4.63 -3.24
N VAL A 196 -4.42 -4.53 -3.12
CA VAL A 196 -5.38 -5.21 -3.99
C VAL A 196 -6.02 -4.16 -4.88
N LYS A 197 -5.89 -4.31 -6.19
CA LYS A 197 -6.51 -3.40 -7.18
C LYS A 197 -6.99 -4.18 -8.40
N ARG A 198 -7.81 -3.52 -9.22
CA ARG A 198 -8.23 -4.05 -10.53
C ARG A 198 -7.24 -3.67 -11.61
N CYS A 199 -6.85 -4.62 -12.46
CA CYS A 199 -6.01 -4.37 -13.62
C CYS A 199 -6.83 -3.67 -14.72
N VAL A 200 -6.59 -2.38 -14.94
CA VAL A 200 -7.33 -1.58 -15.93
C VAL A 200 -6.56 -1.29 -17.22
N GLY A 201 -5.32 -1.78 -17.34
CA GLY A 201 -4.48 -1.62 -18.52
C GLY A 201 -3.30 -2.59 -18.51
N LEU A 202 -2.93 -3.09 -19.70
CA LEU A 202 -1.84 -4.04 -19.89
C LEU A 202 -0.60 -3.37 -20.52
N PRO A 203 0.59 -3.98 -20.40
CA PRO A 203 1.80 -3.46 -21.03
C PRO A 203 1.63 -3.18 -22.53
N GLY A 204 2.09 -2.02 -22.97
CA GLY A 204 2.00 -1.58 -24.37
C GLY A 204 0.70 -0.86 -24.74
N GLN A 205 -0.31 -0.84 -23.86
CA GLN A 205 -1.55 -0.12 -24.13
C GLN A 205 -1.46 1.36 -23.77
N MET A 206 -2.14 2.20 -24.55
CA MET A 206 -2.40 3.60 -24.19
C MET A 206 -3.66 3.70 -23.32
N LEU A 207 -3.48 4.06 -22.05
CA LEU A 207 -4.58 4.35 -21.14
C LEU A 207 -4.95 5.84 -21.18
N GLN A 208 -6.24 6.12 -21.33
CA GLN A 208 -6.78 7.49 -21.23
C GLN A 208 -8.06 7.47 -20.40
N ILE A 209 -8.28 8.49 -19.59
CA ILE A 209 -9.56 8.67 -18.88
C ILE A 209 -10.24 9.90 -19.46
N LYS A 210 -11.42 9.73 -20.06
CA LYS A 210 -12.20 10.83 -20.67
C LYS A 210 -13.62 10.77 -20.12
N ASN A 211 -14.06 11.87 -19.49
CA ASN A 211 -15.39 11.94 -18.85
C ASN A 211 -15.67 10.74 -17.94
N LYS A 212 -14.69 10.37 -17.10
CA LYS A 212 -14.72 9.23 -16.16
C LYS A 212 -14.70 7.83 -16.81
N ILE A 213 -14.70 7.73 -18.13
CA ILE A 213 -14.60 6.45 -18.85
C ILE A 213 -13.13 6.15 -19.14
N VAL A 214 -12.69 4.94 -18.82
CA VAL A 214 -11.36 4.43 -19.18
C VAL A 214 -11.37 4.01 -20.64
N TYR A 215 -10.39 4.48 -21.41
CA TYR A 215 -10.12 4.08 -22.79
C TYR A 215 -8.77 3.38 -22.87
N LEU A 216 -8.73 2.28 -23.60
CA LEU A 216 -7.52 1.52 -23.93
C LEU A 216 -7.35 1.52 -25.44
N ASP A 217 -6.23 2.07 -25.91
CA ASP A 217 -5.92 2.19 -27.34
C ASP A 217 -7.04 2.87 -28.14
N GLY A 218 -7.66 3.89 -27.52
CA GLY A 218 -8.77 4.65 -28.09
C GLY A 218 -10.15 3.99 -27.98
N LYS A 219 -10.26 2.75 -27.47
CA LYS A 219 -11.53 2.04 -27.28
C LYS A 219 -12.01 2.13 -25.82
N PRO A 220 -13.30 2.39 -25.56
CA PRO A 220 -13.80 2.41 -24.19
C PRO A 220 -13.69 1.01 -23.56
N ASN A 221 -13.11 0.93 -22.36
CA ASN A 221 -13.10 -0.27 -21.56
C ASN A 221 -14.48 -0.46 -20.90
N LYS A 222 -14.93 -1.71 -20.76
CA LYS A 222 -16.17 -2.01 -20.05
C LYS A 222 -15.99 -1.63 -18.58
N GLU A 223 -16.87 -0.77 -18.07
CA GLU A 223 -16.88 -0.43 -16.65
C GLU A 223 -17.31 -1.65 -15.82
N PRO A 224 -16.64 -1.91 -14.68
CA PRO A 224 -17.08 -2.92 -13.72
C PRO A 224 -18.55 -2.73 -13.29
N GLU A 225 -19.20 -3.82 -12.91
CA GLU A 225 -20.48 -3.71 -12.21
C GLU A 225 -20.22 -3.02 -10.85
N ASN A 226 -20.99 -1.97 -10.55
CA ASN A 226 -20.85 -1.12 -9.35
C ASN A 226 -19.63 -0.17 -9.29
N VAL A 227 -19.22 0.43 -10.42
CA VAL A 227 -18.23 1.53 -10.39
C VAL A 227 -18.67 2.62 -9.41
N GLN A 228 -17.77 2.98 -8.50
CA GLN A 228 -17.85 4.19 -7.70
C GLN A 228 -17.03 5.28 -8.38
N TYR A 229 -17.56 6.50 -8.34
CA TYR A 229 -16.82 7.67 -8.76
C TYR A 229 -16.53 8.52 -7.55
N THR A 230 -15.32 9.08 -7.53
CA THR A 230 -14.98 10.12 -6.58
C THR A 230 -15.61 11.43 -7.00
N TYR A 231 -16.28 12.07 -6.06
CA TYR A 231 -16.92 13.36 -6.14
C TYR A 231 -16.23 14.32 -5.20
N PHE A 232 -16.12 15.55 -5.66
CA PHE A 232 -15.68 16.65 -4.83
C PHE A 232 -16.90 17.44 -4.33
N ILE A 233 -17.15 17.38 -3.02
CA ILE A 233 -18.31 18.00 -2.38
C ILE A 233 -17.85 19.19 -1.54
N LYS A 234 -18.23 20.41 -1.92
CA LYS A 234 -17.98 21.60 -1.08
C LYS A 234 -19.19 21.86 -0.20
N TRP A 235 -19.00 21.74 1.12
CA TRP A 235 -20.05 22.08 2.08
C TRP A 235 -20.06 23.59 2.33
N ARG A 236 -21.27 24.17 2.45
CA ARG A 236 -21.41 25.58 2.82
C ARG A 236 -21.20 25.71 4.32
N GLY A 237 -20.12 26.39 4.72
CA GLY A 237 -19.86 26.74 6.12
C GLY A 237 -19.35 25.59 6.99
N VAL A 238 -18.80 24.52 6.39
CA VAL A 238 -18.14 23.41 7.10
C VAL A 238 -16.80 23.16 6.44
N THR A 239 -15.72 23.22 7.21
CA THR A 239 -14.37 22.87 6.75
C THR A 239 -14.13 21.36 6.82
N ALA A 240 -13.18 20.84 6.05
CA ALA A 240 -12.81 19.43 6.09
C ALA A 240 -12.34 18.99 7.50
N SER A 241 -11.58 19.85 8.18
CA SER A 241 -11.15 19.63 9.57
C SER A 241 -12.32 19.56 10.55
N GLU A 242 -13.36 20.37 10.35
CA GLU A 242 -14.56 20.31 11.18
C GLU A 242 -15.35 19.02 10.91
N LEU A 243 -15.43 18.56 9.66
CA LEU A 243 -16.12 17.31 9.30
C LEU A 243 -15.50 16.08 10.00
N LEU A 244 -14.17 16.07 10.21
CA LEU A 244 -13.49 15.01 10.97
C LEU A 244 -13.82 15.03 12.47
N GLY A 245 -14.38 16.13 12.97
CA GLY A 245 -14.74 16.26 14.38
C GLY A 245 -15.91 15.35 14.76
N GLN A 246 -15.97 14.98 16.04
CA GLN A 246 -17.06 14.17 16.61
C GLN A 246 -18.46 14.74 16.33
N ARG A 247 -18.58 16.06 16.13
CA ARG A 247 -19.84 16.74 15.79
C ARG A 247 -20.50 16.18 14.52
N TYR A 248 -19.73 15.69 13.56
CA TYR A 248 -20.24 15.22 12.27
C TYR A 248 -20.09 13.71 12.09
N ASP A 249 -19.82 12.96 13.16
CA ASP A 249 -19.63 11.51 13.07
C ASP A 249 -20.88 10.79 12.55
N ASP A 250 -22.05 11.14 13.09
CA ASP A 250 -23.32 10.56 12.64
C ASP A 250 -23.66 10.93 11.19
N LEU A 251 -23.36 12.18 10.78
CA LEU A 251 -23.56 12.63 9.40
C LEU A 251 -22.64 11.87 8.43
N ARG A 252 -21.37 11.65 8.80
CA ARG A 252 -20.44 10.86 7.99
C ARG A 252 -20.94 9.42 7.83
N LYS A 253 -21.42 8.80 8.91
CA LYS A 253 -22.00 7.45 8.86
C LYS A 253 -23.26 7.39 8.01
N GLU A 254 -24.16 8.36 8.15
CA GLU A 254 -25.40 8.45 7.35
C GLU A 254 -25.09 8.55 5.85
N LEU A 255 -24.07 9.32 5.50
CA LEU A 255 -23.66 9.56 4.10
C LEU A 255 -22.65 8.54 3.57
N ASN A 256 -22.28 7.53 4.36
CA ASN A 256 -21.21 6.57 4.06
C ASN A 256 -19.88 7.25 3.65
N ILE A 257 -19.52 8.34 4.32
CA ILE A 257 -18.22 9.00 4.15
C ILE A 257 -17.24 8.36 5.14
N SER A 258 -16.28 7.59 4.63
CA SER A 258 -15.27 6.93 5.44
C SER A 258 -14.21 7.90 5.95
N GLU A 259 -13.44 7.50 6.96
CA GLU A 259 -12.29 8.29 7.41
C GLU A 259 -11.21 8.40 6.33
N GLU A 260 -11.05 7.37 5.49
CA GLU A 260 -10.14 7.37 4.34
C GLU A 260 -10.57 8.43 3.30
N ASP A 261 -11.87 8.58 3.05
CA ASP A 261 -12.39 9.60 2.13
C ASP A 261 -12.02 11.01 2.60
N VAL A 262 -12.13 11.28 3.90
CA VAL A 262 -11.78 12.60 4.44
C VAL A 262 -10.27 12.78 4.56
N GLN A 263 -9.51 11.74 4.92
CA GLN A 263 -8.04 11.80 4.95
C GLN A 263 -7.45 12.00 3.56
N SER A 264 -8.08 11.45 2.52
CA SER A 264 -7.60 11.58 1.15
C SER A 264 -7.60 13.02 0.63
N LEU A 265 -8.33 13.92 1.29
CA LEU A 265 -8.25 15.36 1.06
C LEU A 265 -6.88 15.95 1.36
N SER A 266 -6.13 15.35 2.30
CA SER A 266 -4.78 15.78 2.63
C SER A 266 -3.75 15.40 1.56
N TYR A 267 -4.10 14.49 0.64
CA TYR A 267 -3.26 14.09 -0.49
C TYR A 267 -3.54 14.89 -1.77
N LEU A 268 -4.58 15.73 -1.78
CA LEU A 268 -4.83 16.63 -2.90
C LEU A 268 -3.77 17.73 -2.91
N HIS A 269 -3.27 18.07 -4.10
CA HIS A 269 -2.28 19.13 -4.33
C HIS A 269 -2.74 20.06 -5.46
N GLY A 270 -2.34 21.33 -5.44
CA GLY A 270 -2.65 22.29 -6.51
C GLY A 270 -4.13 22.71 -6.59
N ALA A 271 -4.66 22.80 -7.82
CA ALA A 271 -6.01 23.33 -8.12
C ALA A 271 -7.17 22.58 -7.43
N ASP A 272 -6.91 21.37 -6.92
CA ASP A 272 -7.89 20.54 -6.22
C ASP A 272 -8.13 20.99 -4.76
N ILE A 273 -7.16 21.66 -4.12
CA ILE A 273 -7.27 22.15 -2.73
C ILE A 273 -8.06 23.47 -2.63
N GLU A 274 -7.89 24.39 -3.60
CA GLU A 274 -8.41 25.77 -3.53
C GLU A 274 -9.95 25.86 -3.39
N ARG A 275 -10.66 24.74 -3.55
CA ARG A 275 -12.11 24.71 -3.57
C ARG A 275 -12.77 24.20 -2.28
N GLY A 276 -12.03 23.75 -1.26
CA GLY A 276 -12.63 23.36 0.03
C GLY A 276 -13.61 22.19 -0.11
N LEU A 277 -13.18 21.15 -0.82
CA LEU A 277 -13.99 20.01 -1.20
C LEU A 277 -13.78 18.86 -0.19
N ILE A 278 -14.75 17.97 -0.06
CA ILE A 278 -14.71 16.69 0.65
C ILE A 278 -14.87 15.59 -0.40
N LEU A 279 -14.06 14.54 -0.33
CA LEU A 279 -14.11 13.41 -1.26
C LEU A 279 -15.22 12.44 -0.80
N ASN A 280 -16.00 11.93 -1.75
CA ASN A 280 -16.93 10.81 -1.62
C ASN A 280 -16.82 9.97 -2.89
#